data_AF-A0A0J1JJK6-F1
#
_entry.id   AF-A0A0J1JJK6-F1
#
_cell.length_a   1.000
_cell.length_b   1.000
_cell.length_c   1.000
_cell.angle_alpha   90.00
_cell.angle_beta   90.00
_cell.angle_gamma   90.00
#
_symmetry.space_group_name_H-M   'P 1'
#
loop_
_entity.id
_entity.type
_entity.pdbx_description
1 polymer ?
#
loop_
_entity_poly.entity_id
_entity_poly.type
_entity_poly.pdbx_seq_one_letter_code
_entity_poly.pdbx_strand_id
1 'polypeptide(L)'
;MAWYEWPLILSSVFYQLAIGAFIVLGGCILTGKLCFGQMDRLHRTMPALWLLLFSGLFLREITLIFSQVPVAYTLGQEALMVVGFFALALIYWFAEKGLVGSDRLRKAYLMLVIAAGVGYLLHGLMVRSEQWLVASHFLATTLCGGTLLAHASLVKAEHKVDEFNRTLPYVGAGIMVVCLLTGLPQLAGLATLAETQGDIAPFIAQVTSLGLLIAAVGVWFMPLLTKSKPALNVMTFALALIIASSYCAGVGY
;
A
#
# COMPACT_ATOMS: atom_id res chain seq x y z
N MET A 1 10.62 20.44 -6.56
CA MET A 1 10.05 19.48 -7.54
C MET A 1 9.34 20.18 -8.68
N ALA A 2 9.47 19.64 -9.88
CA ALA A 2 8.70 20.10 -11.02
C ALA A 2 7.31 19.44 -11.02
N TRP A 3 6.27 20.22 -11.35
CA TRP A 3 4.89 19.77 -11.37
C TRP A 3 4.66 18.48 -12.18
N TYR A 4 5.53 18.10 -13.11
CA TYR A 4 5.35 16.91 -13.94
C TYR A 4 5.56 15.56 -13.23
N GLU A 5 6.09 15.53 -12.00
CA GLU A 5 6.46 14.27 -11.32
C GLU A 5 5.32 13.63 -10.50
N TRP A 6 4.19 14.34 -10.34
CA TRP A 6 3.03 13.82 -9.60
C TRP A 6 2.52 12.45 -10.09
N PRO A 7 2.52 12.10 -11.40
CA PRO A 7 2.06 10.79 -11.86
C PRO A 7 2.96 9.65 -11.36
N LEU A 8 4.26 9.90 -11.28
CA LEU A 8 5.24 8.92 -10.80
C LEU A 8 5.06 8.68 -9.30
N ILE A 9 4.90 9.75 -8.52
CA ILE A 9 4.61 9.64 -7.08
C ILE A 9 3.32 8.84 -6.88
N LEU A 10 2.22 9.22 -7.54
CA LEU A 10 0.93 8.56 -7.37
C LEU A 10 0.96 7.10 -7.83
N SER A 11 1.70 6.80 -8.91
CA SER A 11 1.88 5.42 -9.36
C SER A 11 2.48 4.52 -8.29
N SER A 12 3.51 5.02 -7.59
CA SER A 12 4.18 4.27 -6.52
C SER A 12 3.24 4.01 -5.34
N VAL A 13 2.41 4.99 -4.97
CA VAL A 13 1.40 4.86 -3.91
C VAL A 13 0.39 3.77 -4.25
N PHE A 14 -0.07 3.72 -5.51
CA PHE A 14 -1.02 2.69 -5.95
C PHE A 14 -0.42 1.28 -5.92
N TYR A 15 0.84 1.11 -6.34
CA TYR A 15 1.52 -0.19 -6.24
C TYR A 15 1.64 -0.65 -4.79
N GLN A 16 2.14 0.23 -3.93
CA GLN A 16 2.38 -0.04 -2.52
C GLN A 16 1.08 -0.45 -1.82
N LEU A 17 0.00 0.32 -2.00
CA LEU A 17 -1.31 0.01 -1.42
C LEU A 17 -1.86 -1.33 -1.93
N ALA A 18 -1.84 -1.56 -3.24
CA ALA A 18 -2.46 -2.75 -3.82
C ALA A 18 -1.68 -4.04 -3.47
N ILE A 19 -0.35 -4.01 -3.59
CA ILE A 19 0.52 -5.15 -3.26
C ILE A 19 0.45 -5.43 -1.75
N GLY A 20 0.57 -4.39 -0.93
CA GLY A 20 0.45 -4.49 0.52
C GLY A 20 -0.89 -5.07 0.97
N ALA A 21 -1.99 -4.59 0.39
CA ALA A 21 -3.32 -5.12 0.68
C ALA A 21 -3.45 -6.59 0.29
N PHE A 22 -2.91 -6.98 -0.86
CA PHE A 22 -2.95 -8.37 -1.29
C PHE A 22 -2.15 -9.29 -0.36
N ILE A 23 -0.97 -8.87 0.13
CA ILE A 23 -0.18 -9.65 1.10
C ILE A 23 -1.03 -9.94 2.35
N VAL A 24 -1.67 -8.91 2.90
CA VAL A 24 -2.49 -9.02 4.12
C VAL A 24 -3.74 -9.86 3.86
N LEU A 25 -4.46 -9.62 2.76
CA LEU A 25 -5.63 -10.41 2.37
C LEU A 25 -5.28 -11.87 2.15
N GLY A 26 -4.16 -12.15 1.48
CA GLY A 26 -3.65 -13.49 1.27
C GLY A 26 -3.36 -14.19 2.60
N GLY A 27 -2.73 -13.50 3.55
CA GLY A 27 -2.57 -13.98 4.92
C GLY A 27 -3.91 -14.32 5.58
N CYS A 28 -4.91 -13.42 5.50
CA CYS A 28 -6.25 -13.65 6.03
C CYS A 28 -6.94 -14.87 5.39
N ILE A 29 -6.81 -15.05 4.07
CA ILE A 29 -7.35 -16.22 3.33
C ILE A 29 -6.69 -17.51 3.83
N LEU A 30 -5.36 -17.51 4.00
CA LEU A 30 -4.60 -18.68 4.46
C LEU A 30 -4.95 -19.11 5.88
N THR A 31 -5.50 -18.22 6.72
CA THR A 31 -5.99 -18.61 8.06
C THR A 31 -7.17 -19.59 8.01
N GLY A 32 -7.90 -19.66 6.89
CA GLY A 32 -9.08 -20.52 6.75
C GLY A 32 -10.30 -20.08 7.59
N LYS A 33 -10.25 -18.93 8.27
CA LYS A 33 -11.35 -18.43 9.12
C LYS A 33 -12.55 -17.90 8.34
N LEU A 34 -12.37 -17.59 7.06
CA LEU A 34 -13.42 -17.01 6.21
C LEU A 34 -14.26 -18.13 5.60
N CYS A 35 -15.59 -18.04 5.73
CA CYS A 35 -16.47 -19.02 5.13
C CYS A 35 -16.52 -18.87 3.60
N PHE A 36 -16.96 -19.90 2.89
CA PHE A 36 -17.00 -19.90 1.41
C PHE A 36 -17.73 -18.67 0.82
N GLY A 37 -18.87 -18.28 1.39
CA GLY A 37 -19.62 -17.10 0.96
C GLY A 37 -18.88 -15.78 1.20
N GLN A 38 -18.14 -15.66 2.32
CA GLN A 38 -17.27 -14.50 2.57
C GLN A 38 -16.09 -14.47 1.62
N MET A 39 -15.54 -15.64 1.29
CA MET A 39 -14.45 -15.75 0.32
C MET A 39 -14.87 -15.32 -1.08
N ASP A 40 -16.02 -15.75 -1.58
CA ASP A 40 -16.49 -15.27 -2.90
C ASP A 40 -16.71 -13.76 -2.89
N ARG A 41 -17.32 -13.20 -1.83
CA ARG A 41 -17.51 -11.74 -1.70
C ARG A 41 -16.19 -10.99 -1.63
N LEU A 42 -15.19 -11.51 -0.92
CA LEU A 42 -13.84 -10.92 -0.88
C LEU A 42 -13.18 -10.94 -2.26
N HIS A 43 -13.26 -12.05 -3.00
CA HIS A 43 -12.72 -12.09 -4.36
C HIS A 43 -13.44 -11.10 -5.29
N ARG A 44 -14.72 -10.77 -5.05
CA ARG A 44 -15.43 -9.70 -5.79
C ARG A 44 -14.92 -8.29 -5.46
N THR A 45 -14.18 -8.08 -4.37
CA THR A 45 -13.57 -6.77 -4.06
C THR A 45 -12.18 -6.60 -4.67
N MET A 46 -11.47 -7.70 -4.98
CA MET A 46 -10.12 -7.68 -5.55
C MET A 46 -9.96 -6.91 -6.87
N PRO A 47 -10.97 -6.75 -7.75
CA PRO A 47 -10.89 -5.85 -8.89
C PRO A 47 -10.47 -4.41 -8.56
N ALA A 48 -10.74 -3.92 -7.35
CA ALA A 48 -10.22 -2.63 -6.92
C ALA A 48 -8.69 -2.59 -6.85
N LEU A 49 -8.04 -3.69 -6.44
CA LEU A 49 -6.58 -3.81 -6.42
C LEU A 49 -6.01 -3.81 -7.85
N TRP A 50 -6.69 -4.50 -8.78
CA TRP A 50 -6.30 -4.53 -10.19
C TRP A 50 -6.39 -3.15 -10.83
N LEU A 51 -7.44 -2.39 -10.51
CA LEU A 51 -7.58 -1.01 -10.97
C LEU A 51 -6.44 -0.13 -10.43
N LEU A 52 -6.07 -0.25 -9.16
CA LEU A 52 -4.93 0.50 -8.61
C LEU A 52 -3.61 0.15 -9.31
N LEU A 53 -3.31 -1.15 -9.48
CA LEU A 53 -2.10 -1.60 -10.17
C LEU A 53 -2.06 -1.12 -11.63
N PHE A 54 -3.18 -1.28 -12.36
CA PHE A 54 -3.29 -0.83 -13.73
C PHE A 54 -3.15 0.69 -13.84
N SER A 55 -3.86 1.46 -13.02
CA SER A 55 -3.76 2.92 -13.01
C SER A 55 -2.34 3.38 -12.67
N GLY A 56 -1.67 2.72 -11.74
CA GLY A 56 -0.27 3.04 -11.42
C GLY A 56 0.65 2.79 -12.62
N LEU A 57 0.56 1.61 -13.25
CA LEU A 57 1.36 1.25 -14.45
C LEU A 57 1.09 2.23 -15.59
N PHE A 58 -0.18 2.55 -15.82
CA PHE A 58 -0.58 3.51 -16.84
C PHE A 58 0.02 4.89 -16.58
N LEU A 59 -0.14 5.44 -15.37
CA LEU A 59 0.43 6.75 -15.00
C LEU A 59 1.95 6.78 -15.17
N ARG A 60 2.64 5.75 -14.65
CA ARG A 60 4.10 5.67 -14.72
C ARG A 60 4.60 5.61 -16.15
N GLU A 61 4.12 4.63 -16.92
CA GLU A 61 4.72 4.36 -18.23
C GLU A 61 4.35 5.41 -19.26
N ILE A 62 3.15 6.00 -19.19
CA ILE A 62 2.80 7.14 -20.04
C ILE A 62 3.71 8.32 -19.75
N THR A 63 3.91 8.68 -18.49
CA THR A 63 4.81 9.78 -18.13
C THR A 63 6.23 9.53 -18.62
N LEU A 64 6.74 8.30 -18.47
CA LEU A 64 8.08 7.95 -18.96
C LEU A 64 8.17 7.99 -20.49
N ILE A 65 7.19 7.45 -21.21
CA ILE A 65 7.15 7.49 -22.68
C ILE A 65 7.17 8.94 -23.20
N PHE A 66 6.36 9.83 -22.62
CA PHE A 66 6.31 11.24 -23.05
C PHE A 66 7.51 12.08 -22.57
N SER A 67 8.21 11.64 -21.54
CA SER A 67 9.41 12.33 -21.02
C SER A 67 10.68 12.05 -21.84
N GLN A 68 10.68 11.03 -22.71
CA GLN A 68 11.87 10.59 -23.44
C GLN A 68 11.89 11.13 -24.87
N VAL A 69 12.96 11.86 -25.21
CA VAL A 69 13.41 12.17 -26.57
C VAL A 69 14.92 11.89 -26.58
N PRO A 70 15.56 11.10 -27.46
CA PRO A 70 15.15 10.12 -28.48
C PRO A 70 15.69 8.69 -28.17
N VAL A 71 15.74 8.27 -26.90
CA VAL A 71 16.24 6.95 -26.48
C VAL A 71 15.08 5.96 -26.39
N ALA A 72 15.28 4.73 -26.85
CA ALA A 72 14.26 3.68 -26.75
C ALA A 72 13.86 3.44 -25.29
N TYR A 73 12.56 3.59 -24.99
CA TYR A 73 12.00 3.34 -23.67
C TYR A 73 12.24 1.87 -23.25
N THR A 74 12.69 1.68 -22.00
CA THR A 74 12.88 0.36 -21.39
C THR A 74 12.09 0.27 -20.09
N LEU A 75 11.51 -0.89 -19.82
CA LEU A 75 10.69 -1.10 -18.63
C LEU A 75 11.60 -1.19 -17.40
N GLY A 76 11.39 -0.30 -16.43
CA GLY A 76 12.18 -0.29 -15.20
C GLY A 76 11.96 -1.56 -14.36
N GLN A 77 12.95 -1.92 -13.54
CA GLN A 77 12.88 -3.11 -12.68
C GLN A 77 11.65 -3.12 -11.75
N GLU A 78 11.29 -1.96 -11.18
CA GLU A 78 10.08 -1.82 -10.36
C GLU A 78 8.82 -2.18 -11.15
N ALA A 79 8.69 -1.66 -12.38
CA ALA A 79 7.56 -1.96 -13.25
C ALA A 79 7.52 -3.45 -13.63
N LEU A 80 8.67 -4.09 -13.87
CA LEU A 80 8.73 -5.53 -14.14
C LEU A 80 8.21 -6.35 -12.96
N MET A 81 8.60 -5.99 -11.73
CA MET A 81 8.12 -6.66 -10.52
C MET A 81 6.60 -6.45 -10.33
N VAL A 82 6.10 -5.24 -10.57
CA VAL A 82 4.67 -4.92 -10.46
C VAL A 82 3.86 -5.66 -11.51
N VAL A 83 4.30 -5.70 -12.77
CA VAL A 83 3.65 -6.47 -13.85
C VAL A 83 3.66 -7.96 -13.53
N GLY A 84 4.80 -8.50 -13.08
CA GLY A 84 4.93 -9.90 -12.68
C GLY A 84 4.00 -10.24 -11.53
N PHE A 85 3.98 -9.41 -10.48
CA PHE A 85 3.04 -9.55 -9.37
C PHE A 85 1.59 -9.50 -9.85
N PHE A 86 1.24 -8.53 -10.70
CA PHE A 86 -0.12 -8.35 -11.19
C PHE A 86 -0.60 -9.55 -12.02
N ALA A 87 0.25 -10.07 -12.91
CA ALA A 87 -0.03 -11.26 -13.69
C ALA A 87 -0.24 -12.49 -12.79
N LEU A 88 0.67 -12.70 -11.81
CA LEU A 88 0.52 -13.79 -10.86
C LEU A 88 -0.79 -13.65 -10.06
N ALA A 89 -1.08 -12.46 -9.55
CA ALA A 89 -2.27 -12.20 -8.75
C ALA A 89 -3.59 -12.37 -9.55
N LEU A 90 -3.61 -11.99 -10.83
CA LEU A 90 -4.74 -12.22 -11.74
C LEU A 90 -4.97 -13.70 -12.00
N ILE A 91 -3.91 -14.46 -12.30
CA ILE A 91 -4.01 -15.91 -12.51
C ILE A 91 -4.58 -16.58 -11.26
N TYR A 92 -4.14 -16.16 -10.07
CA TYR A 92 -4.68 -16.67 -8.81
C TYR A 92 -6.17 -16.38 -8.70
N TRP A 93 -6.54 -15.12 -8.94
CA TRP A 93 -7.92 -14.67 -8.85
C TRP A 93 -8.85 -15.42 -9.81
N PHE A 94 -8.42 -15.63 -11.05
CA PHE A 94 -9.17 -16.44 -12.03
C PHE A 94 -9.23 -17.91 -11.61
N ALA A 95 -8.14 -18.49 -11.12
CA ALA A 95 -8.12 -19.87 -10.66
C ALA A 95 -9.05 -20.09 -9.46
N GLU A 96 -9.09 -19.16 -8.50
CA GLU A 96 -9.99 -19.25 -7.35
C GLU A 96 -11.45 -19.01 -7.75
N LYS A 97 -11.73 -18.02 -8.60
CA LYS A 97 -13.09 -17.76 -9.13
C LYS A 97 -13.64 -18.92 -9.95
N GLY A 98 -12.81 -19.49 -10.82
CA GLY A 98 -13.19 -20.61 -11.68
C GLY A 98 -13.06 -21.98 -11.01
N LEU A 99 -12.64 -22.03 -9.74
CA LEU A 99 -12.31 -23.25 -9.00
C LEU A 99 -11.38 -24.18 -9.81
N VAL A 100 -10.46 -23.59 -10.57
CA VAL A 100 -9.54 -24.30 -11.46
C VAL A 100 -8.49 -25.04 -10.64
N GLY A 101 -8.32 -26.33 -10.88
CA GLY A 101 -7.37 -27.18 -10.17
C GLY A 101 -7.79 -27.56 -8.74
N SER A 102 -6.89 -28.19 -8.00
CA SER A 102 -7.14 -28.61 -6.61
C SER A 102 -6.99 -27.44 -5.62
N ASP A 103 -7.67 -27.53 -4.47
CA ASP A 103 -7.56 -26.54 -3.38
C ASP A 103 -6.10 -26.32 -2.92
N ARG A 104 -5.31 -27.41 -2.88
CA ARG A 104 -3.88 -27.34 -2.55
C ARG A 104 -3.08 -26.52 -3.56
N LEU A 105 -3.38 -26.68 -4.85
CA LEU A 105 -2.71 -25.92 -5.91
C LEU A 105 -3.05 -24.42 -5.82
N ARG A 106 -4.33 -24.08 -5.60
CA ARG A 106 -4.73 -22.67 -5.45
C ARG A 106 -4.10 -22.01 -4.23
N LYS A 107 -3.99 -22.72 -3.10
CA LYS A 107 -3.26 -22.25 -1.91
C LYS A 107 -1.77 -22.11 -2.15
N ALA A 108 -1.13 -23.07 -2.83
CA ALA A 108 0.27 -22.97 -3.22
C ALA A 108 0.52 -21.75 -4.11
N TYR A 109 -0.39 -21.50 -5.03
CA TYR A 109 -0.33 -20.37 -5.93
C TYR A 109 -0.58 -19.04 -5.20
N LEU A 110 -1.50 -18.98 -4.24
CA LEU A 110 -1.67 -17.83 -3.34
C LEU A 110 -0.37 -17.51 -2.59
N MET A 111 0.30 -18.53 -2.04
CA MET A 111 1.60 -18.34 -1.37
C MET A 111 2.67 -17.80 -2.31
N LEU A 112 2.70 -18.25 -3.57
CA LEU A 112 3.60 -17.70 -4.59
C LEU A 112 3.34 -16.21 -4.86
N VAL A 113 2.08 -15.80 -4.97
CA VAL A 113 1.73 -14.37 -5.16
C VAL A 113 2.14 -13.55 -3.93
N ILE A 114 1.89 -14.05 -2.72
CA ILE A 114 2.35 -13.39 -1.48
C ILE A 114 3.87 -13.26 -1.49
N ALA A 115 4.60 -14.31 -1.85
CA ALA A 115 6.06 -14.28 -1.95
C ALA A 115 6.55 -13.24 -2.96
N ALA A 116 5.89 -13.10 -4.11
CA ALA A 116 6.20 -12.05 -5.08
C ALA A 116 5.96 -10.64 -4.50
N GLY A 117 4.88 -10.45 -3.75
CA GLY A 117 4.59 -9.19 -3.07
C GLY A 117 5.61 -8.85 -1.97
N VAL A 118 6.03 -9.85 -1.20
CA VAL A 118 7.12 -9.70 -0.21
C VAL A 118 8.44 -9.39 -0.93
N GLY A 119 8.71 -10.01 -2.08
CA GLY A 119 9.85 -9.68 -2.94
C GLY A 119 9.86 -8.21 -3.37
N TYR A 120 8.70 -7.67 -3.80
CA TYR A 120 8.55 -6.24 -4.11
C TYR A 120 8.86 -5.36 -2.89
N LEU A 121 8.32 -5.70 -1.71
CA LEU A 121 8.57 -4.97 -0.46
C LEU A 121 10.07 -4.96 -0.11
N LEU A 122 10.72 -6.12 -0.14
CA LEU A 122 12.15 -6.24 0.18
C LEU A 122 13.01 -5.46 -0.82
N HIS A 123 12.73 -5.58 -2.11
CA HIS A 123 13.43 -4.82 -3.14
C HIS A 123 13.24 -3.31 -2.95
N GLY A 124 12.00 -2.86 -2.70
CA GLY A 124 11.69 -1.46 -2.50
C GLY A 124 12.39 -0.84 -1.28
N LEU A 125 12.57 -1.63 -0.22
CA LEU A 125 13.37 -1.27 0.96
C LEU A 125 14.86 -1.19 0.64
N MET A 126 15.41 -2.17 -0.08
CA MET A 126 16.83 -2.19 -0.44
C MET A 126 17.21 -0.97 -1.27
N VAL A 127 16.38 -0.60 -2.25
CA VAL A 127 16.58 0.60 -3.09
C VAL A 127 16.58 1.90 -2.27
N ARG A 128 15.92 1.92 -1.10
CA ARG A 128 15.74 3.11 -0.25
C ARG A 128 16.54 3.03 1.06
N SER A 129 17.47 2.08 1.16
CA SER A 129 18.21 1.79 2.41
C SER A 129 19.06 2.96 2.92
N GLU A 130 19.52 3.83 2.02
CA GLU A 130 20.31 5.02 2.36
C GLU A 130 19.45 6.19 2.90
N GLN A 131 18.14 6.17 2.65
CA GLN A 131 17.22 7.26 3.01
C GLN A 131 16.06 6.71 3.86
N TRP A 132 16.31 6.52 5.16
CA TRP A 132 15.33 5.89 6.07
C TRP A 132 13.99 6.60 6.17
N LEU A 133 13.92 7.91 5.93
CA LEU A 133 12.66 8.64 5.82
C LEU A 133 11.85 8.16 4.60
N VAL A 134 12.50 7.95 3.45
CA VAL A 134 11.83 7.38 2.26
C VAL A 134 11.44 5.93 2.51
N ALA A 135 12.34 5.15 3.11
CA ALA A 135 12.07 3.76 3.44
C ALA A 135 10.91 3.62 4.44
N SER A 136 10.81 4.51 5.43
CA SER A 136 9.73 4.50 6.42
C SER A 136 8.40 4.86 5.81
N HIS A 137 8.35 5.83 4.88
CA HIS A 137 7.13 6.12 4.12
C HIS A 137 6.74 4.98 3.19
N PHE A 138 7.70 4.37 2.50
CA PHE A 138 7.46 3.19 1.68
C PHE A 138 6.87 2.04 2.52
N LEU A 139 7.40 1.80 3.73
CA LEU A 139 6.84 0.84 4.68
C LEU A 139 5.45 1.23 5.15
N ALA A 140 5.23 2.50 5.48
CA ALA A 140 3.94 3.00 5.95
C ALA A 140 2.86 2.80 4.88
N THR A 141 3.11 3.20 3.64
CA THR A 141 2.15 3.04 2.54
C THR A 141 1.92 1.57 2.22
N THR A 142 2.99 0.79 2.08
CA THR A 142 2.88 -0.61 1.67
C THR A 142 2.23 -1.46 2.76
N LEU A 143 2.73 -1.39 3.99
CA LEU A 143 2.26 -2.26 5.06
C LEU A 143 1.07 -1.65 5.81
N CYS A 144 1.15 -0.42 6.31
CA CYS A 144 0.03 0.18 7.05
C CYS A 144 -1.14 0.51 6.12
N GLY A 145 -0.87 1.18 4.99
CA GLY A 145 -1.87 1.46 3.96
C GLY A 145 -2.46 0.20 3.33
N GLY A 146 -1.62 -0.78 3.00
CA GLY A 146 -2.06 -2.08 2.55
C GLY A 146 -2.96 -2.80 3.56
N THR A 147 -2.59 -2.81 4.84
CA THR A 147 -3.41 -3.44 5.90
C THR A 147 -4.76 -2.73 6.05
N LEU A 148 -4.79 -1.40 5.96
CA LEU A 148 -6.04 -0.63 5.99
C LEU A 148 -6.93 -0.97 4.78
N LEU A 149 -6.37 -1.02 3.57
CA LEU A 149 -7.12 -1.38 2.36
C LEU A 149 -7.59 -2.84 2.37
N ALA A 150 -6.80 -3.76 2.92
CA ALA A 150 -7.19 -5.14 3.16
C ALA A 150 -8.37 -5.22 4.14
N HIS A 151 -8.29 -4.50 5.26
CA HIS A 151 -9.38 -4.44 6.23
C HIS A 151 -10.64 -3.82 5.60
N ALA A 152 -10.51 -2.75 4.80
CA ALA A 152 -11.65 -2.14 4.08
C ALA A 152 -12.30 -3.13 3.10
N SER A 153 -11.49 -3.95 2.43
CA SER A 153 -11.97 -5.00 1.53
C SER A 153 -12.71 -6.11 2.29
N LEU A 154 -12.21 -6.51 3.46
CA LEU A 154 -12.87 -7.48 4.34
C LEU A 154 -14.22 -6.95 4.85
N VAL A 155 -14.27 -5.69 5.27
CA VAL A 155 -15.51 -5.03 5.72
C VAL A 155 -16.52 -4.93 4.58
N LYS A 156 -16.08 -4.56 3.37
CA LYS A 156 -16.91 -4.57 2.16
C LYS A 156 -17.41 -5.99 1.80
N ALA A 157 -16.65 -7.03 2.11
CA ALA A 157 -17.05 -8.42 1.95
C ALA A 157 -17.96 -8.95 3.09
N GLU A 158 -18.29 -8.11 4.06
CA GLU A 158 -19.09 -8.44 5.26
C GLU A 158 -18.54 -9.68 5.98
N HIS A 159 -17.23 -9.69 6.24
CA HIS A 159 -16.64 -10.74 7.07
C HIS A 159 -17.25 -10.71 8.49
N LYS A 160 -17.29 -11.89 9.13
CA LYS A 160 -17.82 -12.09 10.49
C LYS A 160 -16.71 -12.50 11.48
N VAL A 161 -15.46 -12.27 11.11
CA VAL A 161 -14.29 -12.65 11.90
C VAL A 161 -13.89 -11.45 12.75
N ASP A 162 -14.40 -11.40 13.98
CA ASP A 162 -14.21 -10.26 14.90
C ASP A 162 -12.73 -10.02 15.23
N GLU A 163 -11.90 -11.07 15.20
CA GLU A 163 -10.46 -10.92 15.43
C GLU A 163 -9.81 -10.04 14.36
N PHE A 164 -10.28 -10.04 13.12
CA PHE A 164 -9.71 -9.17 12.08
C PHE A 164 -10.02 -7.69 12.35
N ASN A 165 -11.23 -7.39 12.86
CA ASN A 165 -11.63 -6.04 13.25
C ASN A 165 -10.74 -5.48 14.37
N ARG A 166 -10.21 -6.35 15.23
CA ARG A 166 -9.29 -5.99 16.31
C ARG A 166 -7.83 -5.99 15.87
N THR A 167 -7.37 -7.07 15.26
CA THR A 167 -5.94 -7.30 14.98
C THR A 167 -5.40 -6.40 13.88
N LEU A 168 -6.15 -6.17 12.80
CA LEU A 168 -5.65 -5.39 11.67
C LEU A 168 -5.34 -3.92 12.05
N PRO A 169 -6.21 -3.20 12.80
CA PRO A 169 -5.84 -1.88 13.30
C PRO A 169 -4.61 -1.92 14.21
N TYR A 170 -4.49 -2.87 15.15
CA TYR A 170 -3.29 -2.98 16.00
C TYR A 170 -2.01 -3.23 15.21
N VAL A 171 -2.06 -4.08 14.18
CA VAL A 171 -0.92 -4.29 13.26
C VAL A 171 -0.57 -2.98 12.56
N GLY A 172 -1.58 -2.25 12.06
CA GLY A 172 -1.41 -0.92 11.47
C GLY A 172 -0.74 0.10 12.39
N ALA A 173 -1.21 0.20 13.63
CA ALA A 173 -0.59 1.08 14.63
C ALA A 173 0.84 0.66 14.95
N GLY A 174 1.13 -0.64 15.06
CA GLY A 174 2.49 -1.14 15.25
C GLY A 174 3.42 -0.71 14.10
N ILE A 175 2.98 -0.87 12.86
CA ILE A 175 3.72 -0.44 11.67
C ILE A 175 3.94 1.08 11.69
N MET A 176 2.90 1.87 11.99
CA MET A 176 3.00 3.32 12.11
C MET A 176 4.05 3.73 13.15
N VAL A 177 4.04 3.11 14.34
CA VAL A 177 5.02 3.39 15.40
C VAL A 177 6.44 3.12 14.90
N VAL A 178 6.67 1.99 14.22
CA VAL A 178 7.97 1.68 13.63
C VAL A 178 8.37 2.75 12.60
N CYS A 179 7.44 3.19 11.74
CA CYS A 179 7.71 4.22 10.73
C CYS A 179 8.00 5.59 11.35
N LEU A 180 7.34 5.94 12.45
CA LEU A 180 7.62 7.17 13.20
C LEU A 180 9.00 7.11 13.85
N LEU A 181 9.35 5.99 14.48
CA LEU A 181 10.67 5.81 15.13
C LEU A 181 11.82 5.88 14.12
N THR A 182 11.63 5.38 12.89
CA THR A 182 12.65 5.43 11.84
C THR A 182 12.65 6.75 11.06
N GLY A 183 11.49 7.40 10.88
CA GLY A 183 11.36 8.64 10.12
C GLY A 183 11.66 9.92 10.91
N LEU A 184 11.16 10.05 12.14
CA LEU A 184 11.28 11.28 12.93
C LEU A 184 12.71 11.78 13.13
N PRO A 185 13.73 10.93 13.37
CA PRO A 185 15.10 11.40 13.55
C PRO A 185 15.66 12.18 12.35
N GLN A 186 15.16 11.90 11.14
CA GLN A 186 15.64 12.54 9.91
C GLN A 186 15.00 13.90 9.64
N LEU A 187 13.92 14.25 10.35
CA LEU A 187 13.31 15.60 10.26
C LEU A 187 14.26 16.70 10.73
N ALA A 188 15.17 16.41 11.67
CA ALA A 188 16.17 17.37 12.13
C ALA A 188 17.10 17.79 10.99
N GLY A 189 17.49 16.86 10.11
CA GLY A 189 18.28 17.16 8.93
C GLY A 189 17.53 18.11 7.98
N LEU A 190 16.24 17.84 7.73
CA LEU A 190 15.40 18.72 6.90
C LEU A 190 15.19 20.11 7.54
N ALA A 191 15.07 20.18 8.87
CA ALA A 191 14.98 21.45 9.58
C ALA A 191 16.27 22.28 9.41
N THR A 192 17.44 21.65 9.53
CA THR A 192 18.72 22.35 9.31
C THR A 192 18.87 22.84 7.87
N LEU A 193 18.40 22.08 6.86
CA LEU A 193 18.38 22.52 5.47
C LEU A 193 17.45 23.72 5.26
N ALA A 194 16.26 23.69 5.88
CA ALA A 194 15.33 24.81 5.83
C ALA A 194 15.92 26.09 6.44
N GLU A 195 16.65 25.98 7.56
CA GLU A 195 17.29 27.11 8.23
C GLU A 195 18.50 27.67 7.46
N THR A 196 19.31 26.78 6.87
CA THR A 196 20.58 27.16 6.24
C THR A 196 20.45 27.55 4.77
N GLN A 197 19.53 26.93 4.04
CA GLN A 197 19.34 27.11 2.59
C GLN A 197 18.01 27.77 2.24
N GLY A 198 17.11 27.96 3.22
CA GLY A 198 15.78 28.53 2.99
C GLY A 198 14.79 27.57 2.31
N ASP A 199 15.17 26.31 2.05
CA ASP A 199 14.32 25.33 1.40
C ASP A 199 13.44 24.59 2.41
N ILE A 200 12.31 25.23 2.76
CA ILE A 200 11.37 24.74 3.78
C ILE A 200 10.37 23.70 3.25
N ALA A 201 10.22 23.59 1.93
CA ALA A 201 9.16 22.77 1.33
C ALA A 201 9.27 21.28 1.66
N PRO A 202 10.46 20.63 1.59
CA PRO A 202 10.62 19.24 2.00
C PRO A 202 10.28 19.00 3.47
N PHE A 203 10.67 19.92 4.37
CA PHE A 203 10.35 19.81 5.78
C PHE A 203 8.83 19.83 6.02
N ILE A 204 8.11 20.80 5.46
CA ILE A 204 6.65 20.91 5.59
C ILE A 204 5.95 19.67 5.03
N ALA A 205 6.38 19.19 3.87
CA ALA A 205 5.80 18.03 3.21
C ALA A 205 5.91 16.77 4.09
N GLN A 206 7.06 16.53 4.71
CA GLN A 206 7.30 15.37 5.57
C GLN A 206 6.55 15.47 6.90
N VAL A 207 6.52 16.65 7.54
CA VAL A 207 5.72 16.87 8.76
C VAL A 207 4.24 16.63 8.48
N THR A 208 3.74 17.15 7.35
CA THR A 208 2.36 16.95 6.92
C THR A 208 2.07 15.48 6.66
N SER A 209 2.99 14.78 6.00
CA SER A 209 2.86 13.35 5.72
C SER A 209 2.71 12.52 7.00
N LEU A 210 3.62 12.71 7.98
CA LEU A 210 3.57 11.99 9.25
C LEU A 210 2.32 12.34 10.06
N GLY A 211 1.91 13.60 10.07
CA GLY A 211 0.66 14.03 10.71
C GLY A 211 -0.58 13.35 10.10
N LEU A 212 -0.63 13.27 8.76
CA LEU A 212 -1.71 12.58 8.05
C LEU A 212 -1.69 11.06 8.28
N LEU A 213 -0.52 10.44 8.42
CA LEU A 213 -0.39 9.02 8.77
C LEU A 213 -0.97 8.75 10.16
N ILE A 214 -0.62 9.56 11.14
CA ILE A 214 -1.16 9.47 12.51
C ILE A 214 -2.69 9.67 12.48
N ALA A 215 -3.17 10.68 11.76
CA ALA A 215 -4.60 10.94 11.61
C ALA A 215 -5.32 9.74 10.97
N ALA A 216 -4.76 9.16 9.91
CA ALA A 216 -5.33 8.02 9.22
C ALA A 216 -5.49 6.80 10.14
N VAL A 217 -4.43 6.47 10.90
CA VAL A 217 -4.48 5.37 11.87
C VAL A 217 -5.45 5.69 13.01
N GLY A 218 -5.48 6.94 13.50
CA GLY A 218 -6.43 7.37 14.52
C GLY A 218 -7.89 7.21 14.07
N VAL A 219 -8.21 7.64 12.85
CA VAL A 219 -9.53 7.43 12.23
C VAL A 219 -9.82 5.94 12.08
N TRP A 220 -8.85 5.15 11.63
CA TRP A 220 -9.03 3.70 11.48
C TRP A 220 -9.27 2.99 12.82
N PHE A 221 -8.71 3.51 13.92
CA PHE A 221 -8.94 3.01 15.28
C PHE A 221 -10.31 3.40 15.86
N MET A 222 -11.01 4.38 15.30
CA MET A 222 -12.28 4.88 15.84
C MET A 222 -13.31 3.79 16.15
N PRO A 223 -13.55 2.77 15.28
CA PRO A 223 -14.49 1.71 15.58
C PRO A 223 -14.15 0.93 16.85
N LEU A 224 -12.84 0.72 17.13
CA LEU A 224 -12.39 0.06 18.35
C LEU A 224 -12.61 0.93 19.59
N LEU A 225 -12.30 2.22 19.50
CA LEU A 225 -12.46 3.18 20.60
C LEU A 225 -13.94 3.39 20.96
N THR A 226 -14.79 3.47 19.94
CA THR A 226 -16.24 3.68 20.09
C THR A 226 -17.02 2.38 20.29
N LYS A 227 -16.34 1.22 20.29
CA LYS A 227 -16.96 -0.11 20.35
C LYS A 227 -18.07 -0.30 19.28
N SER A 228 -17.86 0.29 18.11
CA SER A 228 -18.78 0.23 16.98
C SER A 228 -18.25 -0.71 15.90
N LYS A 229 -19.13 -1.15 14.99
CA LYS A 229 -18.71 -1.96 13.85
C LYS A 229 -17.91 -1.11 12.86
N PRO A 230 -16.79 -1.60 12.30
CA PRO A 230 -16.07 -0.89 11.27
C PRO A 230 -16.98 -0.53 10.09
N ALA A 231 -17.13 0.75 9.82
CA ALA A 231 -17.94 1.27 8.73
C ALA A 231 -17.04 1.58 7.52
N LEU A 232 -17.46 1.15 6.33
CA LEU A 232 -16.68 1.34 5.11
C LEU A 232 -16.30 2.81 4.87
N ASN A 233 -17.22 3.75 5.16
CA ASN A 233 -16.99 5.18 4.99
C ASN A 233 -15.84 5.73 5.87
N VAL A 234 -15.68 5.19 7.08
CA VAL A 234 -14.57 5.56 7.98
C VAL A 234 -13.26 5.04 7.42
N MET A 235 -13.27 3.82 6.86
CA MET A 235 -12.09 3.19 6.29
C MET A 235 -11.66 3.85 4.98
N THR A 236 -12.60 4.26 4.13
CA THR A 236 -12.30 4.99 2.90
C THR A 236 -11.75 6.38 3.21
N PHE A 237 -12.26 7.05 4.24
CA PHE A 237 -11.69 8.33 4.70
C PHE A 237 -10.27 8.15 5.23
N ALA A 238 -10.03 7.15 6.09
CA ALA A 238 -8.67 6.82 6.55
C ALA A 238 -7.74 6.48 5.36
N LEU A 239 -8.23 5.79 4.34
CA LEU A 239 -7.44 5.45 3.16
C LEU A 239 -7.07 6.70 2.35
N ALA A 240 -7.99 7.65 2.21
CA ALA A 240 -7.71 8.94 1.57
C ALA A 240 -6.61 9.71 2.33
N LEU A 241 -6.62 9.67 3.66
CA LEU A 241 -5.56 10.27 4.48
C LEU A 241 -4.22 9.57 4.27
N ILE A 242 -4.18 8.23 4.14
CA ILE A 242 -2.93 7.51 3.82
C ILE A 242 -2.43 7.88 2.42
N ILE A 243 -3.31 7.97 1.42
CA ILE A 243 -2.90 8.39 0.07
C ILE A 243 -2.33 9.80 0.09
N ALA A 244 -2.99 10.74 0.78
CA ALA A 244 -2.51 12.11 0.93
C ALA A 244 -1.18 12.16 1.70
N SER A 245 -1.05 11.40 2.78
CA SER A 245 0.19 11.21 3.54
C SER A 245 1.33 10.75 2.63
N SER A 246 1.09 9.69 1.87
CA SER A 246 2.08 9.10 0.97
C SER A 246 2.47 10.04 -0.16
N TYR A 247 1.51 10.80 -0.68
CA TYR A 247 1.75 11.82 -1.68
C TYR A 247 2.62 12.95 -1.13
N CYS A 248 2.29 13.49 0.04
CA CYS A 248 3.11 14.52 0.70
C CYS A 248 4.54 14.03 0.97
N ALA A 249 4.70 12.78 1.40
CA ALA A 249 6.03 12.18 1.55
C ALA A 249 6.79 12.17 0.23
N GLY A 250 6.13 11.71 -0.85
CA GLY A 250 6.70 11.66 -2.18
C GLY A 250 7.11 13.02 -2.73
N VAL A 251 6.37 14.09 -2.40
CA VAL A 251 6.68 15.48 -2.79
C VAL A 251 7.85 16.06 -1.99
N GLY A 252 8.08 15.58 -0.77
CA GLY A 252 9.14 16.05 0.11
C GLY A 252 10.54 15.48 -0.23
N TYR A 253 10.75 15.01 -1.45
CA TYR A 253 12.01 14.47 -1.97
C TYR A 253 12.57 15.28 -3.14
#